data_AF-A0A432R2Q6-F1
#
_entry.id   AF-A0A432R2Q6-F1
#
_cell.length_a   1.000
_cell.length_b   1.000
_cell.length_c   1.000
_cell.angle_alpha   90.00
_cell.angle_beta   90.00
_cell.angle_gamma   90.00
#
_symmetry.space_group_name_H-M   'P 1'
#
loop_
_entity.id
_entity.type
_entity.pdbx_description
1 polymer ?
#
loop_
_entity_poly.entity_id
_entity_poly.type
_entity_poly.pdbx_seq_one_letter_code
_entity_poly.pdbx_strand_id
1 'polypeptide(L)'
;MSVKRHSPFDSGTIESISKVLGDTNNGLTGSEIDRLLEECKIENIDPGNTKWKRLFNAFANRQNKDQCSKAILYFIQQALKPTIYVHNKEKFDFFRVGLNKVLCFEGYEIQEDGKIKKVDKVKTIYKTINISNKSNANPSRLNIFKLECFFI
;
A
#
# COMPACT_ATOMS: atom_id res chain seq x y z
N MET A 1 13.01 24.65 10.52
CA MET A 1 11.90 23.69 10.33
C MET A 1 12.43 22.28 10.59
N SER A 2 11.97 21.60 11.64
CA SER A 2 12.44 20.24 11.96
C SER A 2 11.87 19.25 10.94
N VAL A 3 12.71 18.71 10.06
CA VAL A 3 12.30 17.67 9.10
C VAL A 3 12.00 16.41 9.89
N LYS A 4 10.71 16.14 10.12
CA LYS A 4 10.25 14.92 10.82
C LYS A 4 10.61 13.70 9.97
N ARG A 5 11.73 13.04 10.27
CA ARG A 5 12.19 11.81 9.59
C ARG A 5 11.12 10.72 9.71
N HIS A 6 10.96 9.93 8.65
CA HIS A 6 10.10 8.76 8.66
C HIS A 6 10.81 7.64 9.43
N SER A 7 10.26 7.20 10.56
CA SER A 7 10.84 6.09 11.32
C SER A 7 10.94 4.83 10.44
N PRO A 8 11.99 4.01 10.59
CA PRO A 8 12.08 2.70 9.96
C PRO A 8 10.85 1.85 10.29
N PHE A 9 10.41 1.04 9.32
CA PHE A 9 9.42 -0.01 9.56
C PHE A 9 10.08 -1.25 10.14
N ASP A 10 9.37 -1.98 10.99
CA ASP A 10 9.83 -3.30 11.44
C ASP A 10 9.81 -4.32 10.29
N SER A 11 10.48 -5.45 10.48
CA SER A 11 10.58 -6.49 9.46
C SER A 11 9.22 -7.09 9.06
N GLY A 12 8.30 -7.26 10.01
CA GLY A 12 6.96 -7.79 9.75
C GLY A 12 6.12 -6.84 8.89
N THR A 13 6.26 -5.54 9.11
CA THR A 13 5.65 -4.51 8.25
C THR A 13 6.20 -4.56 6.82
N ILE A 14 7.52 -4.63 6.64
CA ILE A 14 8.14 -4.72 5.30
C ILE A 14 7.70 -6.01 4.60
N GLU A 15 7.69 -7.14 5.31
CA GLU A 15 7.26 -8.43 4.76
C GLU A 15 5.79 -8.37 4.33
N SER A 16 4.91 -7.79 5.14
CA SER A 16 3.48 -7.69 4.85
C SER A 16 3.22 -6.79 3.63
N ILE A 17 3.89 -5.65 3.53
CA ILE A 17 3.86 -4.78 2.34
C ILE A 17 4.33 -5.56 1.10
N SER A 18 5.44 -6.28 1.23
CA SER A 18 6.03 -7.03 0.12
C SER A 18 5.16 -8.18 -0.36
N LYS A 19 4.43 -8.83 0.55
CA LYS A 19 3.44 -9.88 0.22
C LYS A 19 2.23 -9.31 -0.54
N VAL A 20 1.71 -8.15 -0.13
CA VAL A 20 0.61 -7.49 -0.85
C VAL A 20 1.04 -7.11 -2.27
N LEU A 21 2.21 -6.47 -2.41
CA LEU A 21 2.74 -6.04 -3.70
C LEU A 21 3.15 -7.23 -4.59
N GLY A 22 3.68 -8.29 -3.98
CA GLY A 22 4.16 -9.48 -4.65
C GLY A 22 3.12 -10.61 -4.79
N ASP A 23 1.84 -10.33 -4.55
CA ASP A 23 0.76 -11.32 -4.62
C ASP A 23 0.77 -12.07 -5.96
N THR A 24 0.46 -13.36 -5.92
CA THR A 24 0.55 -14.24 -7.10
C THR A 24 -0.42 -13.82 -8.20
N ASN A 25 -1.66 -13.47 -7.83
CA ASN A 25 -2.75 -13.26 -8.78
C ASN A 25 -2.94 -11.79 -9.12
N ASN A 26 -2.86 -10.92 -8.11
CA ASN A 26 -3.19 -9.49 -8.23
C ASN A 26 -1.98 -8.58 -8.08
N GLY A 27 -0.81 -9.14 -7.75
CA GLY A 27 0.41 -8.38 -7.47
C GLY A 27 1.03 -7.74 -8.71
N LEU A 28 2.13 -7.03 -8.48
CA LEU A 28 3.03 -6.56 -9.52
C LEU A 28 3.64 -7.77 -10.23
N THR A 29 3.91 -7.63 -11.52
CA THR A 29 4.68 -8.58 -12.32
C THR A 29 6.18 -8.42 -12.02
N GLY A 30 6.99 -9.40 -12.41
CA GLY A 30 8.45 -9.31 -12.24
C GLY A 30 9.03 -8.06 -12.92
N SER A 31 8.62 -7.79 -14.17
CA SER A 31 9.07 -6.62 -14.93
C SER A 31 8.60 -5.29 -14.34
N GLU A 32 7.37 -5.22 -13.80
CA GLU A 32 6.89 -4.03 -13.08
C GLU A 32 7.72 -3.77 -11.82
N ILE A 33 8.08 -4.83 -11.08
CA ILE A 33 8.93 -4.73 -9.89
C ILE A 33 10.30 -4.16 -10.27
N ASP A 34 10.96 -4.72 -11.29
CA ASP A 34 12.28 -4.24 -11.72
C ASP A 34 12.25 -2.77 -12.14
N ARG A 35 11.28 -2.39 -12.97
CA ARG A 35 11.09 -1.00 -13.42
C ARG A 35 10.86 -0.04 -12.25
N LEU A 36 10.01 -0.42 -11.28
CA LEU A 36 9.70 0.44 -10.13
C LEU A 36 10.87 0.55 -9.15
N LEU A 37 11.61 -0.54 -8.93
CA LEU A 37 12.80 -0.52 -8.08
C LEU A 37 13.85 0.44 -8.67
N GLU A 38 14.07 0.37 -9.99
CA GLU A 38 14.94 1.30 -10.71
C GLU A 38 14.45 2.76 -10.63
N GLU A 39 13.18 3.04 -10.93
CA GLU A 39 12.56 4.37 -10.83
C GLU A 39 12.72 4.98 -9.42
N CYS A 40 12.65 4.13 -8.39
CA CYS A 40 12.78 4.53 -6.99
C CYS A 40 14.23 4.53 -6.46
N LYS A 41 15.23 4.17 -7.27
CA LYS A 41 16.63 4.03 -6.87
C LYS A 41 16.82 3.05 -5.69
N ILE A 42 16.06 1.95 -5.74
CA ILE A 42 16.15 0.83 -4.81
C ILE A 42 16.83 -0.33 -5.54
N GLU A 43 17.93 -0.81 -4.97
CA GLU A 43 18.73 -1.89 -5.55
C GLU A 43 17.99 -3.23 -5.44
N ASN A 44 17.81 -3.93 -6.58
CA ASN A 44 17.31 -5.30 -6.60
C ASN A 44 18.46 -6.28 -6.31
N ILE A 45 18.68 -6.58 -5.04
CA ILE A 45 19.81 -7.40 -4.56
C ILE A 45 19.61 -8.92 -4.69
N ASP A 46 18.40 -9.38 -5.04
CA ASP A 46 18.06 -10.81 -5.06
C ASP A 46 17.05 -11.14 -6.18
N PRO A 47 17.35 -10.85 -7.45
CA PRO A 47 16.38 -10.91 -8.55
C PRO A 47 15.84 -12.31 -8.86
N GLY A 48 16.53 -13.38 -8.43
CA GLY A 48 16.16 -14.77 -8.67
C GLY A 48 15.08 -15.33 -7.73
N ASN A 49 14.67 -14.57 -6.71
CA ASN A 49 13.73 -15.03 -5.70
C ASN A 49 12.26 -14.82 -6.10
N THR A 50 11.33 -15.26 -5.25
CA THR A 50 9.90 -14.94 -5.44
C THR A 50 9.67 -13.43 -5.37
N LYS A 51 8.63 -12.94 -6.06
CA LYS A 51 8.28 -11.51 -6.13
C LYS A 51 8.28 -10.80 -4.77
N TRP A 52 7.64 -11.40 -3.77
CA TRP A 52 7.56 -10.80 -2.44
C TRP A 52 8.91 -10.83 -1.71
N LYS A 53 9.73 -11.88 -1.87
CA LYS A 53 11.07 -11.96 -1.26
C LYS A 53 12.03 -10.95 -1.88
N ARG A 54 11.96 -10.77 -3.21
CA ARG A 54 12.68 -9.72 -3.95
C ARG A 54 12.40 -8.34 -3.37
N LEU A 55 11.12 -7.99 -3.23
CA LEU A 55 10.69 -6.71 -2.65
C LEU A 55 11.13 -6.56 -1.20
N PHE A 56 10.96 -7.61 -0.37
CA PHE A 56 11.39 -7.59 1.02
C PHE A 56 12.90 -7.30 1.15
N ASN A 57 13.73 -8.05 0.43
CA ASN A 57 15.18 -7.90 0.46
C ASN A 57 15.62 -6.51 -0.04
N ALA A 58 15.04 -6.04 -1.14
CA ALA A 58 15.32 -4.70 -1.68
C ALA A 58 14.94 -3.58 -0.69
N PHE A 59 13.75 -3.67 -0.09
CA PHE A 59 13.26 -2.68 0.89
C PHE A 59 14.05 -2.70 2.19
N ALA A 60 14.31 -3.88 2.75
CA ALA A 60 15.10 -4.03 3.97
C ALA A 60 16.52 -3.48 3.77
N ASN A 61 17.17 -3.83 2.66
CA ASN A 61 18.49 -3.31 2.30
C ASN A 61 18.49 -1.77 2.19
N ARG A 62 17.54 -1.20 1.45
CA ARG A 62 17.44 0.25 1.28
C ARG A 62 17.16 0.97 2.60
N GLN A 63 16.23 0.48 3.41
CA GLN A 63 15.91 1.07 4.70
C GLN A 63 17.08 0.96 5.67
N ASN A 64 17.81 -0.16 5.69
CA ASN A 64 18.97 -0.33 6.57
C ASN A 64 20.10 0.64 6.19
N LYS A 65 20.26 0.96 4.91
CA LYS A 65 21.20 2.00 4.45
C LYS A 65 20.74 3.41 4.84
N ASP A 66 19.46 3.73 4.64
CA ASP A 66 18.92 5.08 4.85
C ASP A 66 18.49 5.37 6.30
N GLN A 67 18.36 4.32 7.13
CA GLN A 67 17.75 4.36 8.46
C GLN A 67 16.38 5.05 8.49
N CYS A 68 15.57 4.89 7.41
CA CYS A 68 14.22 5.44 7.31
C CYS A 68 13.34 4.71 6.27
N SER A 69 12.02 4.77 6.46
CA SER A 69 11.03 4.12 5.57
C SER A 69 10.64 4.95 4.33
N LYS A 70 11.31 6.09 4.10
CA LYS A 70 10.94 7.05 3.04
C LYS A 70 10.95 6.42 1.64
N ALA A 71 11.97 5.62 1.33
CA ALA A 71 12.09 4.97 0.02
C ALA A 71 10.95 3.98 -0.24
N ILE A 72 10.52 3.25 0.79
CA ILE A 72 9.40 2.29 0.71
C ILE A 72 8.08 3.04 0.48
N LEU A 73 7.82 4.12 1.22
CA LEU A 73 6.63 4.96 1.03
C LEU A 73 6.60 5.63 -0.35
N TYR A 74 7.78 6.00 -0.88
CA TYR A 74 7.90 6.55 -2.22
C TYR A 74 7.59 5.48 -3.28
N PHE A 75 8.15 4.28 -3.14
CA PHE A 75 7.86 3.13 -4.01
C PHE A 75 6.37 2.84 -4.06
N ILE A 76 5.69 2.76 -2.91
CA ILE A 76 4.25 2.52 -2.84
C ILE A 76 3.48 3.59 -3.61
N GLN A 77 3.83 4.87 -3.46
CA GLN A 77 3.17 5.95 -4.22
C GLN A 77 3.41 5.86 -5.72
N GLN A 78 4.61 5.45 -6.16
CA GLN A 78 4.86 5.25 -7.60
C GLN A 78 4.06 4.07 -8.15
N ALA A 79 3.98 2.97 -7.38
CA ALA A 79 3.22 1.79 -7.73
C ALA A 79 1.70 2.03 -7.77
N LEU A 80 1.19 2.97 -6.97
CA LEU A 80 -0.24 3.30 -6.86
C LEU A 80 -0.61 4.65 -7.51
N LYS A 81 0.14 5.13 -8.51
CA LYS A 81 -0.31 6.26 -9.33
C LYS A 81 -1.64 5.91 -10.01
N PRO A 82 -2.75 6.66 -9.78
CA PRO A 82 -4.06 6.31 -10.35
C PRO A 82 -4.07 6.20 -11.88
N THR A 83 -3.20 6.95 -12.55
CA THR A 83 -3.03 6.92 -14.01
C THR A 83 -2.62 5.55 -14.55
N ILE A 84 -2.00 4.69 -13.74
CA ILE A 84 -1.65 3.30 -14.12
C ILE A 84 -2.91 2.42 -14.20
N TYR A 85 -3.97 2.78 -13.46
CA TYR A 85 -5.14 1.93 -13.22
C TYR A 85 -6.44 2.45 -13.82
N VAL A 86 -6.36 3.38 -14.79
CA VAL A 86 -7.54 4.00 -15.45
C VAL A 86 -8.53 2.96 -15.97
N HIS A 87 -8.02 1.82 -16.46
CA HIS A 87 -8.84 0.71 -16.97
C HIS A 87 -8.88 -0.51 -16.03
N ASN A 88 -8.29 -0.42 -14.84
CA ASN A 88 -8.21 -1.53 -13.88
C ASN A 88 -8.31 -1.03 -12.44
N LYS A 89 -9.47 -0.43 -12.12
CA LYS A 89 -9.78 0.08 -10.78
C LYS A 89 -9.74 -1.00 -9.71
N GLU A 90 -10.10 -2.24 -10.04
CA GLU A 90 -10.11 -3.36 -9.09
C GLU A 90 -8.71 -3.68 -8.58
N LYS A 91 -7.69 -3.70 -9.46
CA LYS A 91 -6.29 -3.88 -9.07
C LYS A 91 -5.79 -2.73 -8.19
N PHE A 92 -6.20 -1.49 -8.48
CA PHE A 92 -5.90 -0.34 -7.61
C PHE A 92 -6.49 -0.51 -6.21
N ASP A 93 -7.78 -0.86 -6.13
CA ASP A 93 -8.47 -1.06 -4.85
C ASP A 93 -7.89 -2.25 -4.07
N PHE A 94 -7.48 -3.32 -4.74
CA PHE A 94 -6.76 -4.45 -4.13
C PHE A 94 -5.49 -3.96 -3.40
N PHE A 95 -4.62 -3.24 -4.09
CA PHE A 95 -3.39 -2.73 -3.48
C PHE A 95 -3.70 -1.72 -2.37
N ARG A 96 -4.58 -0.75 -2.63
CA ARG A 96 -4.90 0.30 -1.66
C ARG A 96 -5.46 -0.28 -0.37
N VAL A 97 -6.42 -1.19 -0.44
CA VAL A 97 -7.00 -1.86 0.73
C VAL A 97 -5.97 -2.75 1.42
N GLY A 98 -5.23 -3.57 0.67
CA GLY A 98 -4.22 -4.46 1.24
C GLY A 98 -3.10 -3.72 1.97
N LEU A 99 -2.59 -2.65 1.36
CA LEU A 99 -1.53 -1.83 1.95
C LEU A 99 -2.04 -0.99 3.13
N ASN A 100 -3.25 -0.43 3.07
CA ASN A 100 -3.82 0.33 4.19
C ASN A 100 -4.01 -0.53 5.45
N LYS A 101 -4.27 -1.84 5.29
CA LYS A 101 -4.32 -2.77 6.45
C LYS A 101 -3.01 -2.86 7.20
N VAL A 102 -1.88 -2.66 6.51
CA VAL A 102 -0.54 -2.68 7.12
C VAL A 102 -0.14 -1.27 7.57
N LEU A 103 -0.24 -0.30 6.66
CA LEU A 103 0.21 1.08 6.86
C LEU A 103 -0.52 1.82 7.99
N CYS A 104 -1.74 1.43 8.34
CA CYS A 104 -2.46 2.06 9.44
C CYS A 104 -1.79 1.83 10.81
N PHE A 105 -1.07 0.72 11.01
CA PHE A 105 -0.24 0.50 12.21
C PHE A 105 0.99 1.41 12.21
N GLU A 106 1.43 1.83 11.03
CA GLU A 106 2.52 2.79 10.84
C GLU A 106 2.10 4.25 10.79
N GLY A 107 0.80 4.52 10.86
CA GLY A 107 0.25 5.88 10.86
C GLY A 107 0.22 6.50 9.47
N TYR A 108 0.03 5.67 8.44
CA TYR A 108 -0.14 6.07 7.05
C TYR A 108 -1.42 5.49 6.45
N GLU A 109 -2.02 6.23 5.53
CA GLU A 109 -3.16 5.80 4.73
C GLU A 109 -2.97 6.28 3.28
N ILE A 110 -3.14 5.37 2.33
CA ILE A 110 -3.22 5.66 0.90
C ILE A 110 -4.65 6.11 0.58
N GLN A 111 -4.77 7.31 0.03
CA GLN A 111 -6.03 7.93 -0.38
C GLN A 111 -6.46 7.45 -1.77
N GLU A 112 -7.67 7.82 -2.20
CA GLU A 112 -8.21 7.48 -3.52
C GLU A 112 -7.40 8.09 -4.68
N ASP A 113 -6.68 9.19 -4.44
CA ASP A 113 -5.76 9.80 -5.42
C ASP A 113 -4.37 9.15 -5.45
N GLY A 114 -4.18 8.04 -4.73
CA GLY A 114 -2.92 7.30 -4.65
C GLY A 114 -1.86 7.96 -3.74
N LYS A 115 -2.13 9.12 -3.14
CA LYS A 115 -1.20 9.78 -2.23
C LYS A 115 -1.27 9.19 -0.84
N ILE A 116 -0.14 9.25 -0.13
CA ILE A 116 -0.05 8.82 1.26
C ILE A 116 -0.27 10.01 2.19
N LYS A 117 -1.21 9.84 3.13
CA LYS A 117 -1.52 10.79 4.20
C LYS A 117 -1.07 10.21 5.54
N LYS A 118 -0.62 11.07 6.47
CA LYS A 118 -0.40 10.69 7.88
C LYS A 118 -1.73 10.62 8.62
N VAL A 119 -1.91 9.56 9.39
CA VAL A 119 -3.10 9.28 10.20
C VAL A 119 -2.71 8.77 11.59
N ASP A 120 -3.67 8.72 12.50
CA ASP A 120 -3.44 8.14 13.82
C ASP A 120 -3.15 6.65 13.72
N LYS A 121 -2.08 6.21 14.39
CA LYS A 121 -1.70 4.80 14.43
C LYS A 121 -2.82 3.96 15.03
N VAL A 122 -3.14 2.87 14.34
CA VAL A 122 -4.03 1.83 14.84
C VAL A 122 -3.25 0.92 15.78
N LYS A 123 -3.85 0.54 16.91
CA LYS A 123 -3.24 -0.38 17.89
C LYS A 123 -3.78 -1.81 17.82
N THR A 124 -4.86 -2.05 17.07
CA THR A 124 -5.58 -3.33 17.11
C THR A 124 -6.16 -3.70 15.75
N ILE A 125 -6.08 -4.99 15.40
CA ILE A 125 -6.55 -5.56 14.14
C ILE A 125 -8.02 -5.23 13.86
N TYR A 126 -8.91 -5.29 14.85
CA TYR A 126 -10.35 -5.02 14.64
C TYR A 126 -10.64 -3.65 14.02
N LYS A 127 -9.82 -2.63 14.32
CA LYS A 127 -10.00 -1.28 13.78
C LYS A 127 -9.58 -1.17 12.31
N THR A 128 -8.72 -2.06 11.81
CA THR A 128 -8.25 -2.03 10.41
C THR A 128 -9.35 -2.41 9.40
N ILE A 129 -10.27 -3.28 9.81
CA ILE A 129 -11.37 -3.76 8.97
C ILE A 129 -12.34 -2.60 8.67
N ASN A 130 -12.65 -1.80 9.70
CA ASN A 130 -13.58 -0.66 9.58
C ASN A 130 -13.01 0.51 8.78
N ILE A 131 -11.70 0.77 8.87
CA ILE A 131 -11.04 1.80 8.03
C ILE A 131 -11.11 1.39 6.56
N SER A 132 -10.79 0.14 6.24
CA SER A 132 -10.86 -0.40 4.87
C SER A 132 -12.25 -0.22 4.25
N ASN A 133 -13.30 -0.44 5.03
CA ASN A 133 -14.69 -0.26 4.59
C ASN A 133 -15.05 1.22 4.37
N LYS A 134 -14.51 2.14 5.19
CA LYS A 134 -14.74 3.58 5.04
C LYS A 134 -14.00 4.15 3.82
N SER A 135 -12.80 3.65 3.52
CA SER A 135 -12.03 4.02 2.32
C SER A 135 -12.66 3.50 1.02
N ASN A 136 -13.62 2.57 1.09
CA ASN A 136 -14.42 2.07 -0.05
C ASN A 136 -15.78 2.77 -0.18
N ALA A 137 -16.13 3.66 0.75
CA ALA A 137 -17.38 4.38 0.73
C ALA A 137 -17.29 5.61 -0.20
N ASN A 138 -17.41 5.37 -1.50
CA ASN A 138 -17.84 6.41 -2.43
C ASN A 138 -19.33 6.72 -2.16
N PRO A 139 -19.72 7.96 -1.80
CA PRO A 139 -21.12 8.31 -1.51
C PRO A 139 -22.08 8.09 -2.69
N SER A 140 -21.59 7.85 -3.91
CA SER A 140 -22.42 7.55 -5.08
C SER A 140 -22.86 6.09 -5.23
N ARG A 141 -22.41 5.17 -4.36
CA ARG A 141 -22.88 3.76 -4.36
C ARG A 141 -23.84 3.41 -3.21
N LEU A 142 -24.16 4.36 -2.33
CA LEU A 142 -25.06 4.13 -1.19
C LEU A 142 -26.55 4.35 -1.50
N ASN A 143 -26.96 4.19 -2.78
CA ASN A 143 -28.35 4.45 -3.19
C ASN A 143 -29.03 3.30 -3.95
N ILE A 144 -28.60 2.04 -3.75
CA ILE A 144 -29.25 0.86 -4.39
C ILE A 144 -29.77 -0.18 -3.36
N PHE A 145 -29.71 0.09 -2.05
CA PHE A 145 -30.37 -0.76 -1.04
C PHE A 145 -31.23 0.03 -0.05
N LYS A 146 -31.98 1.02 -0.56
CA LYS A 146 -33.06 1.70 0.15
C LYS A 146 -34.37 1.71 -0.65
N LEU A 147 -34.75 0.55 -1.17
CA LEU A 147 -36.13 0.13 -1.44
C LEU A 147 -36.19 -1.28 -0.83
N GLU A 148 -36.99 -1.64 0.16
CA GLU A 148 -38.28 -1.14 0.62
C GLU A 148 -38.35 -1.25 2.14
N CYS A 149 -38.89 -0.22 2.79
CA CYS A 149 -39.56 -0.28 4.08
C CYS A 149 -40.01 1.15 4.36
N PHE A 150 -41.09 1.57 3.70
CA PHE A 150 -42.05 2.60 4.14
C PHE A 150 -42.96 2.91 2.96
N PHE A 151 -44.05 2.15 2.82
CA PHE A 151 -45.34 2.69 2.43
C PHE A 151 -46.41 1.67 2.83
N ILE A 152 -47.22 2.09 3.82
CA ILE A 152 -48.43 1.46 4.38
C ILE A 152 -48.19 0.30 5.35
#